data_AF-A0A5B1QXS5-F1
#
_entry.id   AF-A0A5B1QXS5-F1
#
_cell.length_a   1.000
_cell.length_b   1.000
_cell.length_c   1.000
_cell.angle_alpha   90.00
_cell.angle_beta   90.00
_cell.angle_gamma   90.00
#
_symmetry.space_group_name_H-M   'P 1'
#
loop_
_entity.id
_entity.type
_entity.pdbx_description
1 polymer ?
#
loop_
_entity_poly.entity_id
_entity_poly.type
_entity_poly.pdbx_seq_one_letter_code
_entity_poly.pdbx_strand_id
1 'polypeptide(L)'
;MSKSQKQRCKKSRNPVRKRAVKRSFLQLNSSEQDPGPSHALDSETVPISAPTHSGTASSAHAATHGRAEKAAWAAATPKLKRELSNEIRKRKEAEKAQRKRDRDVDDRVKLNNVLPQDRRATGSRPGLDVVRRAAEYIPEVESALQAALQRNEELERRLAVEAETRAAVDILLSVATGERIGSGPTQGSSAT
;
A
#
# COMPACT_ATOMS: atom_id res chain seq x y z
N MET A 1 35.42 -23.31 46.78
CA MET A 1 34.01 -22.88 46.93
C MET A 1 33.80 -21.61 46.11
N SER A 2 33.14 -21.69 44.96
CA SER A 2 32.95 -20.54 44.05
C SER A 2 31.50 -20.06 44.10
N LYS A 3 31.29 -18.78 44.41
CA LYS A 3 29.97 -18.15 44.45
C LYS A 3 29.66 -17.50 43.11
N SER A 4 28.62 -17.99 42.43
CA SER A 4 28.11 -17.45 41.17
C SER A 4 27.30 -16.17 41.40
N GLN A 5 27.77 -15.04 40.87
CA GLN A 5 27.10 -13.75 40.94
C GLN A 5 26.18 -13.58 39.71
N LYS A 6 24.85 -13.67 39.91
CA LYS A 6 23.84 -13.43 38.87
C LYS A 6 23.75 -11.94 38.54
N GLN A 7 24.15 -11.54 37.34
CA GLN A 7 23.87 -10.21 36.81
C GLN A 7 22.36 -10.09 36.49
N ARG A 8 21.68 -9.16 37.17
CA ARG A 8 20.29 -8.79 36.86
C ARG A 8 20.29 -7.85 35.65
N CYS A 9 19.77 -8.30 34.51
CA CYS A 9 19.49 -7.44 33.36
C CYS A 9 18.46 -6.35 33.73
N LYS A 10 18.87 -5.09 33.67
CA LYS A 10 17.95 -3.95 33.77
C LYS A 10 17.23 -3.78 32.43
N LYS A 11 15.90 -3.95 32.43
CA LYS A 11 15.01 -3.62 31.30
C LYS A 11 15.03 -2.11 31.10
N SER A 12 15.70 -1.63 30.06
CA SER A 12 15.61 -0.25 29.60
C SER A 12 14.24 -0.01 28.96
N ARG A 13 13.43 0.87 29.56
CA ARG A 13 12.23 1.41 28.93
C ARG A 13 12.66 2.57 28.04
N ASN A 14 12.66 2.37 26.73
CA ASN A 14 12.87 3.46 25.78
C ASN A 14 11.66 4.40 25.77
N PRO A 15 11.85 5.73 25.82
CA PRO A 15 10.77 6.69 25.72
C PRO A 15 10.18 6.70 24.31
N VAL A 16 8.85 6.53 24.24
CA VAL A 16 8.06 6.59 23.00
C VAL A 16 8.13 8.02 22.43
N ARG A 17 9.00 8.23 21.45
CA ARG A 17 9.00 9.46 20.64
C ARG A 17 7.78 9.44 19.73
N LYS A 18 6.76 10.23 20.07
CA LYS A 18 5.65 10.53 19.16
C LYS A 18 6.17 11.41 18.03
N ARG A 19 6.45 10.83 16.85
CA ARG A 19 6.62 11.61 15.62
C ARG A 19 5.24 12.04 15.14
N ALA A 20 4.98 13.35 15.14
CA ALA A 20 3.86 13.93 14.44
C ALA A 20 4.10 13.74 12.94
N VAL A 21 3.32 12.85 12.32
CA VAL A 21 3.30 12.66 10.87
C VAL A 21 2.48 13.80 10.29
N LYS A 22 3.15 14.79 9.69
CA LYS A 22 2.50 15.77 8.81
C LYS A 22 2.08 15.03 7.55
N ARG A 23 0.79 14.73 7.44
CA ARG A 23 0.19 14.10 6.27
C ARG A 23 -0.06 15.21 5.25
N SER A 24 0.80 15.29 4.23
CA SER A 24 0.55 16.09 3.04
C SER A 24 -0.55 15.38 2.23
N PHE A 25 -1.70 16.03 2.09
CA PHE A 25 -2.80 15.55 1.26
C PHE A 25 -2.68 16.26 -0.09
N LEU A 26 -2.24 15.53 -1.11
CA LEU A 26 -2.50 15.92 -2.49
C LEU A 26 -3.96 15.56 -2.78
N GLN A 27 -4.79 16.59 -2.92
CA GLN A 27 -6.16 16.50 -3.40
C GLN A 27 -6.11 16.09 -4.88
N LEU A 28 -6.41 14.83 -5.17
CA LEU A 28 -6.85 14.43 -6.50
C LEU A 28 -8.37 14.53 -6.53
N ASN A 29 -8.84 15.46 -7.35
CA ASN A 29 -10.23 15.56 -7.74
C ASN A 29 -10.62 14.29 -8.50
N SER A 30 -11.64 13.59 -8.02
CA SER A 30 -12.37 12.61 -8.82
C SER A 30 -13.85 12.84 -8.57
N SER A 31 -14.43 13.57 -9.51
CA SER A 31 -15.85 13.57 -9.82
C SER A 31 -16.26 12.15 -10.20
N GLU A 32 -17.29 11.61 -9.56
CA GLU A 32 -18.56 11.28 -10.23
C GLU A 32 -19.54 10.68 -9.23
N GLN A 33 -20.77 11.16 -9.33
CA GLN A 33 -21.93 10.76 -8.55
C GLN A 33 -22.42 9.40 -9.00
N ASP A 34 -22.86 8.58 -8.05
CA ASP A 34 -23.95 7.65 -8.30
C ASP A 34 -24.73 7.41 -7.00
N PRO A 35 -25.98 7.93 -6.86
CA PRO A 35 -26.83 7.66 -5.72
C PRO A 35 -27.85 6.58 -6.08
N GLY A 36 -27.79 5.43 -5.41
CA GLY A 36 -28.89 4.46 -5.43
C GLY A 36 -28.64 3.23 -4.57
N PRO A 37 -29.69 2.47 -4.19
CA PRO A 37 -31.01 2.89 -3.73
C PRO A 37 -31.25 2.49 -2.27
N SER A 38 -32.17 3.21 -1.63
CA SER A 38 -32.68 2.99 -0.29
C SER A 38 -33.23 1.57 -0.08
N HIS A 39 -32.68 0.84 0.88
CA HIS A 39 -33.38 -0.29 1.51
C HIS A 39 -34.05 0.19 2.79
N ALA A 40 -35.31 0.59 2.66
CA ALA A 40 -36.25 0.64 3.77
C ALA A 40 -36.50 -0.81 4.20
N LEU A 41 -36.10 -1.14 5.43
CA LEU A 41 -36.49 -2.37 6.10
C LEU A 41 -37.73 -2.05 6.91
N ASP A 42 -38.88 -2.35 6.33
CA ASP A 42 -40.17 -2.37 7.02
C ASP A 42 -40.10 -3.42 8.14
N SER A 43 -39.92 -2.96 9.38
CA SER A 43 -40.19 -3.79 10.56
C SER A 43 -41.65 -3.64 10.91
N GLU A 44 -42.42 -4.60 10.41
CA GLU A 44 -43.81 -4.88 10.77
C GLU A 44 -43.89 -5.19 12.26
N THR A 45 -44.29 -4.20 13.06
CA THR A 45 -44.66 -4.40 14.47
C THR A 45 -46.01 -5.12 14.54
N VAL A 46 -45.97 -6.41 14.84
CA VAL A 46 -47.13 -7.20 15.25
C VAL A 46 -47.69 -6.62 16.55
N PRO A 47 -48.99 -6.24 16.63
CA PRO A 47 -49.61 -5.87 17.89
C PRO A 47 -49.78 -7.13 18.74
N ILE A 48 -49.02 -7.21 19.83
CA ILE A 48 -49.17 -8.24 20.85
C ILE A 48 -50.54 -8.03 21.52
N SER A 49 -51.41 -9.01 21.34
CA SER A 49 -52.74 -9.08 21.93
C SER A 49 -52.67 -8.99 23.46
N ALA A 50 -53.53 -8.16 24.04
CA ALA A 50 -53.70 -8.03 25.48
C ALA A 50 -54.15 -9.36 26.12
N PRO A 51 -53.58 -9.78 27.27
CA PRO A 51 -54.09 -10.92 28.00
C PRO A 51 -55.30 -10.49 28.83
N THR A 52 -56.49 -10.94 28.44
CA THR A 52 -57.67 -10.91 29.29
C THR A 52 -57.56 -12.06 30.29
N HIS A 53 -57.18 -11.75 31.54
CA HIS A 53 -57.24 -12.71 32.64
C HIS A 53 -58.06 -12.13 33.79
N SER A 54 -59.31 -12.56 33.82
CA SER A 54 -60.18 -12.59 34.99
C SER A 54 -59.60 -13.50 36.08
N GLY A 55 -59.83 -13.15 37.36
CA GLY A 55 -59.61 -14.06 38.49
C GLY A 55 -58.59 -13.49 39.49
N THR A 56 -59.02 -12.67 40.45
CA THR A 56 -59.47 -13.11 41.79
C THR A 56 -58.35 -13.71 42.65
N ALA A 57 -57.94 -12.91 43.65
CA ALA A 57 -57.39 -13.28 44.97
C ALA A 57 -55.97 -13.88 45.11
N SER A 58 -55.31 -13.47 46.21
CA SER A 58 -54.03 -13.94 46.78
C SER A 58 -52.76 -13.29 46.18
N SER A 59 -52.44 -12.03 46.46
CA SER A 59 -51.93 -11.47 47.74
C SER A 59 -50.78 -12.28 48.37
N ALA A 60 -49.57 -11.71 48.26
CA ALA A 60 -48.33 -11.90 49.05
C ALA A 60 -47.15 -12.72 48.47
N HIS A 61 -47.34 -13.78 47.68
CA HIS A 61 -46.18 -14.60 47.23
C HIS A 61 -45.68 -14.37 45.79
N ALA A 62 -46.49 -13.81 44.89
CA ALA A 62 -46.06 -13.54 43.50
C ALA A 62 -45.16 -12.29 43.35
N ALA A 63 -45.24 -11.33 44.28
CA ALA A 63 -44.51 -10.06 44.20
C ALA A 63 -43.01 -10.21 44.54
N THR A 64 -42.61 -11.27 45.23
CA THR A 64 -41.21 -11.52 45.62
C THR A 64 -40.42 -12.24 44.51
N HIS A 65 -41.05 -13.14 43.76
CA HIS A 65 -40.42 -13.85 42.64
C HIS A 65 -40.08 -12.91 41.47
N GLY A 66 -41.00 -12.03 41.09
CA GLY A 66 -40.76 -11.05 40.01
C GLY A 66 -39.69 -10.00 40.33
N ARG A 67 -39.44 -9.71 41.62
CA ARG A 67 -38.38 -8.78 42.05
C ARG A 67 -37.01 -9.47 42.10
N ALA A 68 -36.95 -10.73 42.56
CA ALA A 68 -35.74 -11.53 42.58
C ALA A 68 -35.24 -11.85 41.17
N GLU A 69 -36.15 -12.20 40.24
CA GLU A 69 -35.82 -12.40 38.83
C GLU A 69 -35.31 -11.10 38.19
N LYS A 70 -36.01 -9.96 38.38
CA LYS A 70 -35.54 -8.65 37.89
C LYS A 70 -34.16 -8.27 38.45
N ALA A 71 -33.87 -8.58 39.71
CA ALA A 71 -32.55 -8.37 40.29
C ALA A 71 -31.48 -9.30 39.70
N ALA A 72 -31.81 -10.58 39.43
CA ALA A 72 -30.92 -11.52 38.77
C ALA A 72 -30.62 -11.10 37.31
N TRP A 73 -31.63 -10.65 36.56
CA TRP A 73 -31.46 -10.09 35.21
C TRP A 73 -30.62 -8.81 35.22
N ALA A 74 -30.80 -7.92 36.21
CA ALA A 74 -30.00 -6.71 36.39
C ALA A 74 -28.54 -7.03 36.78
N ALA A 75 -28.29 -8.12 37.52
CA ALA A 75 -26.96 -8.58 37.86
C ALA A 75 -26.25 -9.32 36.70
N ALA A 76 -27.00 -9.98 35.83
CA ALA A 76 -26.48 -10.73 34.68
C ALA A 76 -26.22 -9.84 33.44
N THR A 77 -27.03 -8.81 33.22
CA THR A 77 -26.89 -7.87 32.09
C THR A 77 -25.50 -7.22 31.94
N PRO A 78 -24.80 -6.75 33.00
CA PRO A 78 -23.47 -6.18 32.83
C PRO A 78 -22.41 -7.22 32.42
N LYS A 79 -22.56 -8.49 32.84
CA LYS A 79 -21.66 -9.57 32.43
C LYS A 79 -21.84 -9.91 30.94
N LEU A 80 -23.09 -10.05 30.49
CA LEU A 80 -23.44 -10.27 29.09
C LEU A 80 -22.93 -9.12 28.18
N LYS A 81 -23.13 -7.86 28.58
CA LYS A 81 -22.61 -6.69 27.84
C LYS A 81 -21.09 -6.71 27.71
N ARG A 82 -20.38 -7.14 28.76
CA ARG A 82 -18.92 -7.24 28.76
C ARG A 82 -18.42 -8.35 27.84
N GLU A 83 -19.10 -9.50 27.83
CA GLU A 83 -18.78 -10.63 26.94
C GLU A 83 -18.96 -10.24 25.47
N LEU A 84 -20.12 -9.66 25.11
CA LEU A 84 -20.36 -9.16 23.76
C LEU A 84 -19.33 -8.11 23.33
N SER A 85 -18.93 -7.21 24.23
CA SER A 85 -17.88 -6.21 23.94
C SER A 85 -16.52 -6.86 23.66
N ASN A 86 -16.14 -7.87 24.44
CA ASN A 86 -14.90 -8.60 24.24
C ASN A 86 -14.91 -9.39 22.93
N GLU A 87 -16.04 -10.00 22.59
CA GLU A 87 -16.21 -10.73 21.33
C GLU A 87 -16.13 -9.80 20.12
N ILE A 88 -16.76 -8.62 20.18
CA ILE A 88 -16.65 -7.59 19.15
C ILE A 88 -15.19 -7.14 18.97
N ARG A 89 -14.44 -6.95 20.07
CA ARG A 89 -13.01 -6.59 20.00
C ARG A 89 -12.20 -7.68 19.32
N LYS A 90 -12.38 -8.95 19.73
CA LYS A 90 -11.69 -10.11 19.15
C LYS A 90 -11.99 -10.25 17.65
N ARG A 91 -13.26 -10.09 17.25
CA ARG A 91 -13.67 -10.11 15.83
C ARG A 91 -12.98 -9.01 15.02
N LYS A 92 -12.96 -7.77 15.53
CA LYS A 92 -12.28 -6.65 14.87
C LYS A 92 -10.76 -6.87 14.75
N GLU A 93 -10.13 -7.48 15.74
CA GLU A 93 -8.71 -7.82 15.68
C GLU A 93 -8.42 -8.91 14.63
N ALA A 94 -9.25 -9.96 14.59
CA ALA A 94 -9.15 -11.00 13.57
C ALA A 94 -9.36 -10.44 12.15
N GLU A 95 -10.35 -9.56 11.97
CA GLU A 95 -10.62 -8.89 10.69
C GLU A 95 -9.44 -8.02 10.25
N LYS A 96 -8.85 -7.24 11.16
CA LYS A 96 -7.64 -6.46 10.87
C LYS A 96 -6.47 -7.34 10.49
N ALA A 97 -6.29 -8.49 11.14
CA ALA A 97 -5.25 -9.45 10.80
C ALA A 97 -5.49 -10.05 9.41
N GLN A 98 -6.74 -10.38 9.07
CA GLN A 98 -7.09 -10.89 7.75
C GLN A 98 -6.81 -9.85 6.65
N ARG A 99 -7.28 -8.61 6.83
CA ARG A 99 -7.00 -7.49 5.90
C ARG A 99 -5.52 -7.19 5.71
N LYS A 100 -4.65 -7.57 6.64
CA LYS A 100 -3.18 -7.47 6.45
C LYS A 100 -2.70 -8.59 5.52
N ARG A 101 -3.11 -9.83 5.79
CA ARG A 101 -2.75 -10.97 4.94
C ARG A 101 -3.22 -10.79 3.50
N ASP A 102 -4.42 -10.25 3.30
CA ASP A 102 -4.97 -10.02 1.96
C ASP A 102 -4.13 -8.97 1.21
N ARG A 103 -3.75 -7.87 1.87
CA ARG A 103 -2.81 -6.89 1.29
C ARG A 103 -1.46 -7.50 0.94
N ASP A 104 -0.90 -8.34 1.82
CA ASP A 104 0.36 -9.03 1.54
C ASP A 104 0.24 -9.99 0.34
N VAL A 105 -0.94 -10.56 0.08
CA VAL A 105 -1.20 -11.34 -1.14
C VAL A 105 -1.25 -10.42 -2.36
N ASP A 106 -1.99 -9.31 -2.30
CA ASP A 106 -2.09 -8.35 -3.41
C ASP A 106 -0.73 -7.79 -3.82
N ASP A 107 0.10 -7.44 -2.84
CA ASP A 107 1.45 -6.91 -3.10
C ASP A 107 2.34 -7.97 -3.75
N ARG A 108 2.19 -9.26 -3.37
CA ARG A 108 2.88 -10.37 -4.05
C ARG A 108 2.36 -10.63 -5.46
N VAL A 109 1.06 -10.48 -5.69
CA VAL A 109 0.49 -10.57 -7.04
C VAL A 109 1.05 -9.46 -7.92
N LYS A 110 1.08 -8.22 -7.42
CA LYS A 110 1.69 -7.08 -8.13
C LYS A 110 3.16 -7.32 -8.42
N LEU A 111 3.92 -7.82 -7.44
CA LEU A 111 5.33 -8.17 -7.63
C LEU A 111 5.50 -9.27 -8.68
N ASN A 112 4.63 -10.27 -8.71
CA ASN A 112 4.69 -11.32 -9.73
C ASN A 112 4.43 -10.78 -11.14
N ASN A 113 3.55 -9.79 -11.27
CA ASN A 113 3.21 -9.21 -12.58
C ASN A 113 4.34 -8.37 -13.18
N VAL A 114 5.22 -7.78 -12.38
CA VAL A 114 6.41 -7.05 -12.88
C VAL A 114 7.57 -7.97 -13.26
N LEU A 115 7.55 -9.25 -12.85
CA LEU A 115 8.56 -10.20 -13.30
C LEU A 115 8.33 -10.59 -14.77
N PRO A 116 9.43 -10.89 -15.51
CA PRO A 116 9.32 -11.42 -16.86
C PRO A 116 8.60 -12.78 -16.84
N GLN A 117 7.91 -13.10 -17.93
CA GLN A 117 6.90 -14.17 -17.97
C GLN A 117 7.45 -15.55 -17.57
N ASP A 118 8.68 -15.85 -17.98
CA ASP A 118 9.44 -17.06 -17.65
C ASP A 118 9.73 -17.18 -16.13
N ARG A 119 9.80 -16.05 -15.42
CA ARG A 119 10.06 -15.99 -13.98
C ARG A 119 8.82 -15.78 -13.13
N ARG A 120 7.63 -15.69 -13.72
CA ARG A 120 6.39 -15.57 -12.93
C ARG A 120 6.09 -16.85 -12.19
N ALA A 121 5.72 -16.74 -10.91
CA ALA A 121 5.14 -17.85 -10.17
C ALA A 121 3.78 -18.21 -10.79
N THR A 122 3.59 -19.48 -11.13
CA THR A 122 2.38 -20.00 -11.77
C THR A 122 1.28 -20.40 -10.78
N GLY A 123 1.58 -20.37 -9.47
CA GLY A 123 0.62 -20.72 -8.42
C GLY A 123 -0.48 -19.69 -8.25
N SER A 124 -1.72 -20.16 -8.02
CA SER A 124 -2.91 -19.33 -7.75
C SER A 124 -2.75 -18.38 -6.55
N ARG A 125 -1.87 -18.71 -5.59
CA ARG A 125 -1.46 -17.82 -4.50
C ARG A 125 0.05 -17.63 -4.55
N PRO A 126 0.55 -16.49 -5.06
CA PRO A 126 1.99 -16.24 -5.10
C PRO A 126 2.57 -16.29 -3.68
N GLY A 127 3.41 -17.29 -3.46
CA GLY A 127 4.05 -17.56 -2.18
C GLY A 127 5.29 -16.70 -1.96
N LEU A 128 6.21 -17.20 -1.14
CA LEU A 128 7.53 -16.58 -0.95
C LEU A 128 8.42 -16.72 -2.19
N ASP A 129 8.07 -17.62 -3.13
CA ASP A 129 8.83 -17.84 -4.36
C ASP A 129 8.92 -16.58 -5.22
N VAL A 130 7.87 -15.74 -5.24
CA VAL A 130 7.90 -14.46 -5.98
C VAL A 130 8.96 -13.53 -5.40
N VAL A 131 9.10 -13.49 -4.07
CA VAL A 131 10.11 -12.66 -3.41
C VAL A 131 11.51 -13.16 -3.72
N ARG A 132 11.73 -14.48 -3.70
CA ARG A 132 13.02 -15.08 -4.06
C ARG A 132 13.39 -14.76 -5.52
N ARG A 133 12.46 -14.97 -6.45
CA ARG A 133 12.68 -14.68 -7.87
C ARG A 133 12.91 -13.19 -8.14
N ALA A 134 12.20 -12.31 -7.45
CA ALA A 134 12.45 -10.88 -7.52
C ALA A 134 13.85 -10.51 -6.98
N ALA A 135 14.28 -11.11 -5.87
CA ALA A 135 15.61 -10.90 -5.33
C ALA A 135 16.74 -11.35 -6.28
N GLU A 136 16.49 -12.37 -7.11
CA GLU A 136 17.42 -12.80 -8.16
C GLU A 136 17.37 -11.88 -9.39
N TYR A 137 16.18 -11.40 -9.77
CA TYR A 137 15.99 -10.58 -10.98
C TYR A 137 16.49 -9.14 -10.84
N ILE A 138 16.35 -8.52 -9.66
CA ILE A 138 16.80 -7.13 -9.42
C ILE A 138 18.28 -6.91 -9.80
N PRO A 139 19.26 -7.68 -9.28
CA PRO A 139 20.66 -7.46 -9.61
C PRO A 139 20.99 -7.72 -11.09
N GLU A 140 20.27 -8.65 -11.75
CA GLU A 140 20.42 -8.87 -13.19
C GLU A 140 20.01 -7.64 -14.00
N VAL A 141 18.88 -7.01 -13.65
CA VAL A 141 18.41 -5.78 -14.29
C VAL A 141 19.37 -4.62 -14.05
N GLU A 142 19.91 -4.48 -12.83
CA GLU A 142 20.90 -3.46 -12.50
C GLU A 142 22.18 -3.64 -13.32
N SER A 143 22.68 -4.87 -13.44
CA SER A 143 23.85 -5.19 -14.26
C SER A 143 23.60 -4.89 -15.74
N ALA A 144 22.43 -5.27 -16.28
CA ALA A 144 22.07 -5.00 -17.66
C ALA A 144 21.94 -3.49 -17.94
N LEU A 145 21.35 -2.73 -17.01
CA LEU A 145 21.26 -1.28 -17.11
C LEU A 145 22.64 -0.63 -17.14
N GLN A 146 23.55 -1.06 -16.26
CA GLN A 146 24.92 -0.55 -16.24
C GLN A 146 25.67 -0.86 -17.54
N ALA A 147 25.54 -2.08 -18.07
CA ALA A 147 26.15 -2.45 -19.34
C ALA A 147 25.59 -1.61 -20.51
N ALA A 148 24.29 -1.34 -20.51
CA ALA A 148 23.66 -0.48 -21.51
C ALA A 148 24.18 0.96 -21.44
N LEU A 149 24.35 1.52 -20.24
CA LEU A 149 24.92 2.86 -20.05
C LEU A 149 26.37 2.95 -20.55
N GLN A 150 27.20 1.95 -20.23
CA GLN A 150 28.58 1.89 -20.72
C GLN A 150 28.65 1.81 -22.25
N ARG A 151 27.77 1.00 -22.86
CA ARG A 151 27.68 0.89 -24.31
C ARG A 151 27.26 2.22 -24.95
N ASN A 152 26.31 2.94 -24.35
CA ASN A 152 25.91 4.26 -24.86
C ASN A 152 27.07 5.26 -24.80
N GLU A 153 27.81 5.28 -23.69
CA GLU A 153 28.99 6.14 -23.55
C GLU A 153 30.07 5.80 -24.59
N GLU A 154 30.29 4.52 -24.87
CA GLU A 154 31.21 4.10 -25.92
C GLU A 154 30.74 4.55 -27.31
N LEU A 155 29.45 4.41 -27.60
CA LEU A 155 28.87 4.85 -28.87
C LEU A 155 28.97 6.37 -29.05
N GLU A 156 28.75 7.16 -27.99
CA GLU A 156 28.94 8.60 -28.01
C GLU A 156 30.41 8.98 -28.29
N ARG A 157 31.36 8.29 -27.66
CA ARG A 157 32.80 8.48 -27.96
C ARG A 157 33.14 8.14 -29.41
N ARG A 158 32.59 7.05 -29.96
CA ARG A 158 32.81 6.67 -31.37
C ARG A 158 32.22 7.71 -32.32
N LEU A 159 31.01 8.20 -32.05
CA LEU A 159 30.36 9.23 -32.87
C LEU A 159 31.18 10.53 -32.86
N ALA A 160 31.73 10.93 -31.72
CA ALA A 160 32.61 12.10 -31.63
C ALA A 160 33.85 11.96 -32.53
N VAL A 161 34.52 10.80 -32.49
CA VAL A 161 35.67 10.52 -33.37
C VAL A 161 35.25 10.51 -34.85
N GLU A 162 34.12 9.90 -35.19
CA GLU A 162 33.60 9.92 -36.56
C GLU A 162 33.31 11.35 -37.05
N ALA A 163 32.72 12.20 -36.20
CA ALA A 163 32.47 13.60 -36.53
C ALA A 163 33.78 14.37 -36.76
N GLU A 164 34.80 14.17 -35.92
CA GLU A 164 36.13 14.77 -36.09
C GLU A 164 36.81 14.30 -37.39
N THR A 165 36.78 12.99 -37.67
CA THR A 165 37.36 12.44 -38.90
C THR A 165 36.66 12.95 -40.15
N ARG A 166 35.32 13.07 -40.11
CA ARG A 166 34.55 13.65 -41.21
C ARG A 166 34.92 15.11 -41.44
N ALA A 167 35.01 15.91 -40.39
CA ALA A 167 35.44 17.30 -40.50
C ALA A 167 36.86 17.41 -41.09
N ALA A 168 37.79 16.53 -40.71
CA ALA A 168 39.13 16.48 -41.28
C ALA A 168 39.12 16.11 -42.78
N VAL A 169 38.31 15.11 -43.18
CA VAL A 169 38.13 14.73 -44.59
C VAL A 169 37.54 15.88 -45.41
N ASP A 170 36.54 16.59 -44.89
CA ASP A 170 35.92 17.73 -45.57
C ASP A 170 36.93 18.87 -45.79
N ILE A 171 37.83 19.12 -44.83
CA ILE A 171 38.93 20.09 -44.97
C ILE A 171 39.91 19.64 -46.07
N LEU A 172 40.31 18.37 -46.07
CA LEU A 172 41.24 17.83 -47.07
C LEU A 172 40.65 17.90 -48.50
N LEU A 173 39.37 17.57 -48.65
CA LEU A 173 38.67 17.68 -49.93
C LEU A 173 38.59 19.14 -50.39
N SER A 174 38.27 20.08 -49.49
CA SER A 174 38.23 21.52 -49.81
C SER A 174 39.59 22.07 -50.26
N VAL A 175 40.69 21.59 -49.65
CA VAL A 175 42.05 21.96 -50.07
C VAL A 175 42.40 21.35 -51.43
N ALA A 176 42.01 20.10 -51.68
CA ALA A 176 42.32 19.38 -52.92
C ALA A 176 41.55 19.91 -54.13
N THR A 177 40.31 20.33 -53.97
CA THR A 177 39.50 20.89 -55.07
C THR A 177 39.93 22.30 -55.47
N GLY A 178 40.80 22.95 -54.68
CA GLY A 178 41.28 24.30 -54.98
C GLY A 178 40.17 25.35 -54.94
N GLU A 179 39.02 25.03 -54.33
CA GLU A 179 38.04 26.03 -53.90
C GLU A 179 38.73 26.85 -52.81
N ARG A 180 39.49 27.87 -53.25
CA ARG A 180 39.86 28.99 -52.40
C ARG A 180 38.55 29.47 -51.79
N ILE A 181 38.39 29.27 -50.50
CA ILE A 181 37.36 29.91 -49.68
C ILE A 181 37.56 31.40 -49.91
N GLY A 182 36.83 31.92 -50.91
CA GLY A 182 36.88 33.29 -51.37
C GLY A 182 36.29 34.12 -50.26
N SER A 183 37.20 34.68 -49.46
CA SER A 183 36.95 35.76 -48.54
C SER A 183 36.11 36.86 -49.19
N GLY A 184 34.98 37.19 -48.56
CA GLY A 184 34.36 38.49 -48.71
C GLY A 184 32.86 38.45 -48.99
N PRO A 185 32.01 38.71 -47.98
CA PRO A 185 30.77 39.41 -48.28
C PRO A 185 31.16 40.78 -48.83
N THR A 186 31.08 40.95 -50.15
CA THR A 186 31.04 42.25 -50.78
C THR A 186 29.86 42.97 -50.13
N GLN A 187 30.15 43.90 -49.20
CA GLN A 187 29.13 44.73 -48.58
C GLN A 187 28.48 45.54 -49.71
N GLY A 188 27.30 45.08 -50.13
CA GLY A 188 26.41 45.82 -50.99
C GLY A 188 25.91 47.05 -50.24
N SER A 189 26.67 48.13 -50.36
CA SER A 189 26.23 49.48 -50.06
C SER A 189 25.08 49.82 -51.00
N SER A 190 23.83 49.62 -50.58
CA SER A 190 22.66 50.21 -51.24
C SER A 190 22.17 51.39 -50.42
N ALA A 191 22.57 52.58 -50.86
CA ALA A 191 21.92 53.83 -50.50
C ALA A 191 20.59 53.92 -51.26
N THR A 192 19.50 54.18 -50.52
CA THR A 192 18.36 55.03 -50.87
C THR A 192 17.49 55.18 -49.63
#